data_AF-A0A1Q3F7V2-F1
#
_entry.id   AF-A0A1Q3F7V2-F1
#
_cell.length_a   1.000
_cell.length_b   1.000
_cell.length_c   1.000
_cell.angle_alpha   90.00
_cell.angle_beta   90.00
_cell.angle_gamma   90.00
#
_symmetry.space_group_name_H-M   'P 1'
#
loop_
_entity.id
_entity.type
_entity.pdbx_description
1 polymer ?
#
loop_
_entity_poly.entity_id
_entity_poly.type
_entity_poly.pdbx_seq_one_letter_code
_entity_poly.pdbx_strand_id
1 'polypeptide(L)'
;YLTNNESHFLEQIKMSLSVVRNVFRSHPIVKGMITYSILWPTGSIIQQTMDGKNWRTYNYRQSLNFAIFGTFFVAPSLYGWVKLSSQMWPSMNLKSGITKAIVEQFSYGPLAGTSFFFGMSLLERKTTKEAIQEVKNKFPDTYKVGVCVWPIIQTINFTLIAEHNRVPFVSICSLLWTTFLAYMKQRPGHSSEEGNLEDEVTIGSPKTKEIEVQRKLAAL
;
A
#
# COMPACT_ATOMS: atom_id res chain seq x y z
N TYR A 1 -31.18 38.80 15.87
CA TYR A 1 -31.15 38.29 14.49
C TYR A 1 -29.88 37.49 14.16
N LEU A 2 -28.67 37.92 14.55
CA LEU A 2 -27.42 37.18 14.28
C LEU A 2 -27.30 35.83 15.01
N THR A 3 -27.73 35.74 16.27
CA THR A 3 -27.66 34.53 17.11
C THR A 3 -28.57 33.38 16.66
N ASN A 4 -29.65 33.68 15.94
CA ASN A 4 -30.61 32.67 15.48
C ASN A 4 -30.18 31.98 14.19
N ASN A 5 -29.27 32.61 13.43
CA ASN A 5 -28.73 32.05 12.19
C ASN A 5 -27.55 31.11 12.48
N GLU A 6 -26.73 31.42 13.50
CA GLU A 6 -25.65 30.55 13.96
C GLU A 6 -26.17 29.26 14.60
N SER A 7 -27.22 29.32 15.41
CA SER A 7 -27.84 28.12 16.01
C SER A 7 -28.40 27.18 14.95
N HIS A 8 -29.06 27.72 13.92
CA HIS A 8 -29.62 26.96 12.80
C HIS A 8 -28.53 26.35 11.91
N PHE A 9 -27.42 27.05 11.70
CA PHE A 9 -26.25 26.54 10.99
C PHE A 9 -25.55 25.41 11.76
N LEU A 10 -25.38 25.56 13.07
CA LEU A 10 -24.80 24.52 13.94
C LEU A 10 -25.69 23.27 14.03
N GLU A 11 -27.02 23.44 14.04
CA GLU A 11 -27.98 22.34 13.92
C GLU A 11 -27.85 21.60 12.59
N GLN A 12 -27.75 22.32 11.47
CA GLN A 12 -27.49 21.72 10.15
C GLN A 12 -26.16 20.95 10.09
N ILE A 13 -25.10 21.48 10.69
CA ILE A 13 -23.81 20.79 10.79
C ILE A 13 -23.93 19.53 11.64
N LYS A 14 -24.55 19.60 12.82
CA LYS A 14 -24.76 18.43 13.70
C LYS A 14 -25.63 17.37 13.02
N MET A 15 -26.67 17.78 12.30
CA MET A 15 -27.54 16.90 11.53
C MET A 15 -26.78 16.24 10.37
N SER A 16 -25.95 17.00 9.64
CA SER A 16 -25.08 16.46 8.59
C SER A 16 -24.05 15.49 9.15
N LEU A 17 -23.40 15.83 10.27
CA LEU A 17 -22.46 14.97 10.98
C LEU A 17 -23.13 13.71 11.55
N SER A 18 -24.39 13.78 11.96
CA SER A 18 -25.13 12.63 12.49
C SER A 18 -25.71 11.74 11.40
N VAL A 19 -26.09 12.28 10.24
CA VAL A 19 -26.40 11.50 9.03
C VAL A 19 -25.14 10.81 8.51
N VAL A 20 -24.01 11.52 8.44
CA VAL A 20 -22.70 10.93 8.17
C VAL A 20 -22.44 9.84 9.21
N ARG A 21 -22.55 10.10 10.51
CA ARG A 21 -22.36 9.10 11.57
C ARG A 21 -23.29 7.89 11.46
N ASN A 22 -24.52 8.06 10.99
CA ASN A 22 -25.52 6.99 10.81
C ASN A 22 -25.29 6.17 9.54
N VAL A 23 -24.97 6.80 8.41
CA VAL A 23 -24.52 6.10 7.18
C VAL A 23 -23.25 5.30 7.48
N PHE A 24 -22.36 5.91 8.27
CA PHE A 24 -21.20 5.27 8.83
C PHE A 24 -21.61 4.07 9.72
N ARG A 25 -22.67 4.15 10.53
CA ARG A 25 -23.08 3.04 11.40
C ARG A 25 -23.75 1.88 10.65
N SER A 26 -24.48 2.16 9.57
CA SER A 26 -25.32 1.16 8.89
C SER A 26 -24.61 0.34 7.82
N HIS A 27 -23.50 0.80 7.24
CA HIS A 27 -22.79 0.07 6.18
C HIS A 27 -21.27 0.09 6.36
N PRO A 28 -20.70 -0.82 7.19
CA PRO A 28 -19.26 -0.89 7.46
C PRO A 28 -18.39 -1.06 6.21
N ILE A 29 -18.90 -1.73 5.18
CA ILE A 29 -18.22 -1.91 3.89
C ILE A 29 -18.09 -0.56 3.16
N VAL A 30 -19.17 0.22 3.07
CA VAL A 30 -19.20 1.50 2.36
C VAL A 30 -18.22 2.49 2.97
N LYS A 31 -18.10 2.51 4.30
CA LYS A 31 -17.05 3.27 4.99
C LYS A 31 -15.65 2.89 4.51
N GLY A 32 -15.36 1.58 4.51
CA GLY A 32 -14.07 1.06 4.05
C GLY A 32 -13.80 1.48 2.61
N MET A 33 -14.78 1.33 1.73
CA MET A 33 -14.66 1.73 0.32
C MET A 33 -14.35 3.23 0.18
N ILE A 34 -15.07 4.11 0.89
CA ILE A 34 -14.82 5.55 0.86
C ILE A 34 -13.41 5.86 1.39
N THR A 35 -13.03 5.30 2.54
CA THR A 35 -11.69 5.53 3.10
C THR A 35 -10.59 5.09 2.13
N TYR A 36 -10.73 3.92 1.52
CA TYR A 36 -9.72 3.38 0.60
C TYR A 36 -9.69 4.15 -0.74
N SER A 37 -10.83 4.69 -1.19
CA SER A 37 -10.90 5.53 -2.38
C SER A 37 -10.09 6.83 -2.28
N ILE A 38 -9.80 7.29 -1.06
CA ILE A 38 -8.99 8.48 -0.79
C ILE A 38 -7.58 8.07 -0.38
N LEU A 39 -7.45 7.18 0.61
CA LEU A 39 -6.17 6.79 1.20
C LEU A 39 -5.18 6.25 0.16
N TRP A 40 -5.65 5.37 -0.74
CA TRP A 40 -4.80 4.70 -1.72
C TRP A 40 -4.24 5.61 -2.80
N PRO A 41 -5.05 6.42 -3.51
CA PRO A 41 -4.51 7.40 -4.44
C PRO A 41 -3.65 8.45 -3.73
N THR A 42 -3.98 8.85 -2.50
CA THR A 42 -3.12 9.76 -1.71
C THR A 42 -1.73 9.16 -1.48
N GLY A 43 -1.63 7.89 -1.08
CA GLY A 43 -0.33 7.21 -0.93
C GLY A 43 0.46 7.16 -2.25
N SER A 44 -0.23 6.90 -3.37
CA SER A 44 0.39 6.95 -4.70
C SER A 44 0.88 8.36 -5.09
N ILE A 45 0.16 9.42 -4.74
CA ILE A 45 0.57 10.80 -5.02
C ILE A 45 1.74 11.23 -4.14
N ILE A 46 1.73 10.86 -2.85
CA ILE A 46 2.85 11.11 -1.93
C ILE A 46 4.11 10.46 -2.49
N GLN A 47 4.02 9.21 -2.91
CA GLN A 47 5.16 8.50 -3.49
C GLN A 47 5.69 9.20 -4.75
N GLN A 48 4.81 9.63 -5.65
CA GLN A 48 5.23 10.34 -6.86
C GLN A 48 5.88 11.70 -6.55
N THR A 49 5.40 12.38 -5.51
CA THR A 49 6.05 13.60 -5.00
C THR A 49 7.45 13.30 -4.48
N MET A 50 7.64 12.18 -3.77
CA MET A 50 8.95 11.74 -3.28
C MET A 50 9.92 11.39 -4.42
N ASP A 51 9.43 10.95 -5.58
CA ASP A 51 10.25 10.77 -6.79
C ASP A 51 10.62 12.09 -7.49
N GLY A 52 10.25 13.25 -6.92
CA GLY A 52 10.48 14.56 -7.54
C GLY A 52 9.55 14.88 -8.71
N LYS A 53 8.46 14.12 -8.91
CA LYS A 53 7.44 14.46 -9.90
C LYS A 53 6.62 15.65 -9.42
N ASN A 54 6.13 16.44 -10.37
CA ASN A 54 5.27 17.59 -10.12
C ASN A 54 3.84 17.27 -10.56
N TRP A 55 2.88 18.11 -10.17
CA TRP A 55 1.47 18.04 -10.60
C TRP A 55 1.28 17.90 -12.12
N ARG A 56 2.19 18.43 -12.94
CA ARG A 56 2.14 18.26 -14.40
C ARG A 56 2.68 16.91 -14.91
N THR A 57 3.51 16.24 -14.11
CA THR A 57 4.18 14.98 -14.48
C THR A 57 3.70 13.78 -13.67
N TYR A 58 2.70 13.97 -12.80
CA TYR A 58 2.07 12.86 -12.10
C TYR A 58 1.39 11.89 -13.07
N ASN A 59 1.66 10.61 -12.83
CA ASN A 59 0.93 9.52 -13.41
C ASN A 59 -0.42 9.36 -12.68
N TYR A 60 -1.38 10.19 -13.07
CA TYR A 60 -2.75 10.11 -12.56
C TYR A 60 -3.41 8.76 -12.83
N ARG A 61 -2.99 8.05 -13.88
CA ARG A 61 -3.48 6.71 -14.18
C ARG A 61 -3.05 5.70 -13.14
N GLN A 62 -1.82 5.80 -12.63
CA GLN A 62 -1.38 4.99 -11.50
C GLN A 62 -2.22 5.28 -10.26
N SER A 63 -2.42 6.55 -9.91
CA SER A 63 -3.23 6.92 -8.74
C SER A 63 -4.68 6.45 -8.89
N LEU A 64 -5.25 6.51 -10.10
CA LEU A 64 -6.57 5.96 -10.39
C LEU A 64 -6.60 4.44 -10.21
N ASN A 65 -5.59 3.71 -10.69
CA ASN A 65 -5.50 2.26 -10.48
C ASN A 65 -5.44 1.91 -8.99
N PHE A 66 -4.69 2.67 -8.19
CA PHE A 66 -4.67 2.53 -6.72
C PHE A 66 -6.05 2.79 -6.11
N ALA A 67 -6.76 3.81 -6.57
CA ALA A 67 -8.12 4.10 -6.11
C ALA A 67 -9.11 2.98 -6.46
N ILE A 68 -9.11 2.49 -7.70
CA ILE A 68 -9.97 1.40 -8.15
C ILE A 68 -9.67 0.12 -7.35
N PHE A 69 -8.40 -0.27 -7.26
CA PHE A 69 -8.02 -1.48 -6.56
C PHE A 69 -8.31 -1.40 -5.06
N GLY A 70 -7.97 -0.29 -4.42
CA GLY A 70 -8.27 -0.04 -3.01
C GLY A 70 -9.77 -0.11 -2.70
N THR A 71 -10.59 0.54 -3.53
CA THR A 71 -12.03 0.68 -3.31
C THR A 71 -12.80 -0.61 -3.59
N PHE A 72 -12.54 -1.25 -4.74
CA PHE A 72 -13.38 -2.36 -5.21
C PHE A 72 -12.82 -3.74 -4.85
N PHE A 73 -11.54 -3.85 -4.54
CA PHE A 73 -10.92 -5.13 -4.19
C PHE A 73 -10.52 -5.17 -2.72
N VAL A 74 -9.68 -4.22 -2.28
CA VAL A 74 -9.07 -4.28 -0.93
C VAL A 74 -10.07 -4.01 0.18
N ALA A 75 -10.92 -2.99 0.05
CA ALA A 75 -11.91 -2.71 1.08
C ALA A 75 -12.92 -3.88 1.27
N PRO A 76 -13.51 -4.48 0.22
CA PRO A 76 -14.36 -5.66 0.36
C PRO A 76 -13.61 -6.89 0.88
N SER A 77 -12.39 -7.17 0.40
CA SER A 77 -11.62 -8.33 0.83
C SER A 77 -11.23 -8.25 2.31
N LEU A 78 -10.80 -7.06 2.76
CA LEU A 78 -10.47 -6.81 4.17
C LEU A 78 -11.71 -6.94 5.05
N TYR A 79 -12.85 -6.40 4.62
CA TYR A 79 -14.09 -6.56 5.37
C TYR A 79 -14.48 -8.05 5.51
N GLY A 80 -14.37 -8.82 4.41
CA GLY A 80 -14.60 -10.25 4.43
C GLY A 80 -13.68 -10.98 5.40
N TRP A 81 -12.38 -10.63 5.41
CA TRP A 81 -11.40 -11.18 6.35
C TRP A 81 -11.72 -10.85 7.81
N VAL A 82 -12.04 -9.58 8.11
CA VAL A 82 -12.40 -9.16 9.47
C VAL A 82 -13.66 -9.88 9.96
N LYS A 83 -14.65 -10.06 9.10
CA LYS A 83 -15.87 -10.81 9.44
C LYS A 83 -15.57 -12.30 9.68
N LEU A 84 -14.80 -12.93 8.80
CA LEU A 84 -14.43 -14.33 8.91
C LEU A 84 -13.58 -14.60 10.15
N SER A 85 -12.56 -13.78 10.41
CA SER A 85 -11.69 -13.90 11.59
C SER A 85 -12.45 -13.69 12.90
N SER A 86 -13.46 -12.82 12.91
CA SER A 86 -14.35 -12.62 14.07
C SER A 86 -15.25 -13.84 14.32
N GLN A 87 -15.68 -14.53 13.26
CA GLN A 87 -16.50 -15.75 13.37
C GLN A 87 -15.66 -16.97 13.79
N MET A 88 -14.47 -17.14 13.21
CA MET A 88 -13.57 -18.27 13.55
C MET A 88 -13.00 -18.17 14.96
N TRP A 89 -12.76 -16.95 15.45
CA TRP A 89 -12.21 -16.69 16.78
C TRP A 89 -13.01 -15.61 17.51
N PRO A 90 -14.16 -15.97 18.10
CA PRO A 90 -15.04 -15.01 18.78
C PRO A 90 -14.50 -14.53 20.14
N SER A 91 -13.50 -15.21 20.71
CA SER A 91 -12.90 -14.84 21.99
C SER A 91 -11.99 -13.61 21.87
N MET A 92 -12.06 -12.69 22.84
CA MET A 92 -11.22 -11.49 22.93
C MET A 92 -9.96 -11.69 23.80
N ASN A 93 -9.49 -12.92 23.93
CA ASN A 93 -8.33 -13.25 24.77
C ASN A 93 -7.01 -13.03 24.01
N LEU A 94 -5.91 -12.72 24.72
CA LEU A 94 -4.59 -12.49 24.12
C LEU A 94 -4.13 -13.67 23.23
N LYS A 95 -4.39 -14.92 23.68
CA LYS A 95 -4.12 -16.12 22.89
C LYS A 95 -4.85 -16.11 21.55
N SER A 96 -6.12 -15.70 21.53
CA SER A 96 -6.90 -15.56 20.31
C SER A 96 -6.37 -14.45 19.40
N GLY A 97 -5.94 -13.33 19.98
CA GLY A 97 -5.29 -12.25 19.22
C GLY A 97 -3.99 -12.69 18.54
N ILE A 98 -3.13 -13.43 19.25
CA ILE A 98 -1.89 -13.97 18.69
C ILE A 98 -2.19 -15.00 17.60
N THR A 99 -3.15 -15.92 17.82
CA THR A 99 -3.54 -16.89 16.79
C THR A 99 -4.09 -16.19 15.54
N LYS A 100 -4.96 -15.18 15.70
CA LYS A 100 -5.48 -14.38 14.58
C LYS A 100 -4.33 -13.73 13.80
N ALA A 101 -3.38 -13.10 14.49
CA ALA A 101 -2.24 -12.43 13.85
C ALA A 101 -1.34 -13.41 13.08
N ILE A 102 -1.06 -14.58 13.65
CA ILE A 102 -0.28 -15.63 12.97
C ILE A 102 -1.03 -16.11 11.72
N VAL A 103 -2.30 -16.47 11.87
CA VAL A 103 -3.10 -16.94 10.72
C VAL A 103 -3.18 -15.86 9.65
N GLU A 104 -3.41 -14.61 10.02
CA GLU A 104 -3.44 -13.49 9.08
C GLU A 104 -2.12 -13.36 8.31
N GLN A 105 -0.98 -13.49 9.00
CA GLN A 105 0.32 -13.39 8.32
C GLN A 105 0.64 -14.56 7.40
N PHE A 106 0.12 -15.76 7.66
CA PHE A 106 0.40 -16.92 6.80
C PHE A 106 -0.69 -17.21 5.76
N SER A 107 -1.85 -16.54 5.83
CA SER A 107 -2.96 -16.75 4.88
C SER A 107 -3.32 -15.48 4.14
N TYR A 108 -3.96 -14.53 4.84
CA TYR A 108 -4.47 -13.30 4.23
C TYR A 108 -3.35 -12.37 3.75
N GLY A 109 -2.26 -12.22 4.49
CA GLY A 109 -1.13 -11.37 4.13
C GLY A 109 -0.52 -11.74 2.77
N PRO A 110 -0.11 -13.01 2.54
CA PRO A 110 0.43 -13.46 1.27
C PRO A 110 -0.58 -13.38 0.13
N LEU A 111 -1.84 -13.72 0.40
CA LEU A 111 -2.92 -13.60 -0.57
C LEU A 111 -3.15 -12.14 -0.99
N ALA A 112 -3.21 -11.23 -0.03
CA ALA A 112 -3.42 -9.80 -0.25
C ALA A 112 -2.23 -9.17 -1.00
N GLY A 113 -0.99 -9.49 -0.61
CA GLY A 113 0.19 -8.98 -1.29
C GLY A 113 0.34 -9.52 -2.72
N THR A 114 0.07 -10.81 -2.94
CA THR A 114 0.05 -11.41 -4.29
C THR A 114 -1.03 -10.78 -5.14
N SER A 115 -2.25 -10.64 -4.60
CA SER A 115 -3.37 -10.01 -5.29
C SER A 115 -3.10 -8.55 -5.61
N PHE A 116 -2.40 -7.82 -4.74
CA PHE A 116 -1.99 -6.44 -4.98
C PHE A 116 -1.09 -6.33 -6.21
N PHE A 117 0.06 -7.03 -6.23
CA PHE A 117 0.97 -6.92 -7.37
C PHE A 117 0.32 -7.44 -8.67
N PHE A 118 -0.36 -8.59 -8.60
CA PHE A 118 -1.03 -9.17 -9.76
C PHE A 118 -2.14 -8.27 -10.29
N GLY A 119 -3.06 -7.85 -9.44
CA GLY A 119 -4.21 -7.01 -9.82
C GLY A 119 -3.78 -5.64 -10.31
N MET A 120 -2.79 -5.02 -9.68
CA MET A 120 -2.22 -3.76 -10.15
C MET A 120 -1.58 -3.89 -11.54
N SER A 121 -0.85 -4.99 -11.79
CA SER A 121 -0.26 -5.25 -13.13
C SER A 121 -1.34 -5.46 -14.20
N LEU A 122 -2.46 -6.10 -13.87
CA LEU A 122 -3.59 -6.22 -14.80
C LEU A 122 -4.25 -4.86 -15.09
N LEU A 123 -4.41 -3.99 -14.09
CA LEU A 123 -4.93 -2.63 -14.28
C LEU A 123 -3.99 -1.75 -15.13
N GLU A 124 -2.69 -2.06 -15.13
CA GLU A 124 -1.69 -1.46 -16.02
C GLU A 124 -1.72 -2.02 -17.44
N ARG A 125 -2.61 -2.98 -17.74
CA ARG A 125 -2.73 -3.69 -19.02
C ARG A 125 -1.52 -4.58 -19.36
N LYS A 126 -0.79 -5.05 -18.35
CA LYS A 126 0.24 -6.08 -18.54
C LYS A 126 -0.40 -7.44 -18.79
N THR A 127 0.33 -8.32 -19.46
CA THR A 127 -0.08 -9.71 -19.66
C THR A 127 -0.05 -10.49 -18.34
N THR A 128 -0.79 -11.59 -18.27
CA THR A 128 -0.80 -12.47 -17.08
C THR A 128 0.60 -12.99 -16.74
N LYS A 129 1.44 -13.26 -17.76
CA LYS A 129 2.82 -13.72 -17.56
C LYS A 129 3.67 -12.64 -16.87
N GLU A 130 3.58 -11.39 -17.33
CA GLU A 130 4.27 -10.26 -16.71
C GLU A 130 3.77 -9.98 -15.29
N ALA A 131 2.46 -10.10 -15.05
CA ALA A 131 1.88 -9.94 -13.72
C ALA A 131 2.41 -11.00 -12.74
N ILE A 132 2.49 -12.27 -13.16
CA ILE A 132 3.07 -13.35 -12.34
C ILE A 132 4.56 -13.08 -12.07
N GLN A 133 5.31 -12.65 -13.08
CA GLN A 133 6.73 -12.34 -12.90
C GLN A 133 6.92 -11.18 -11.92
N GLU A 134 6.08 -10.16 -12.01
CA GLU A 134 6.13 -9.01 -11.12
C GLU A 134 5.83 -9.38 -9.65
N VAL A 135 4.84 -10.26 -9.43
CA VAL A 135 4.60 -10.85 -8.11
C VAL A 135 5.87 -11.56 -7.63
N LYS A 136 6.42 -12.49 -8.41
CA LYS A 136 7.61 -13.27 -8.00
C LYS A 136 8.80 -12.38 -7.62
N ASN A 137 8.98 -11.28 -8.34
CA ASN A 137 10.10 -10.38 -8.14
C ASN A 137 9.92 -9.43 -6.97
N LYS A 138 8.71 -8.90 -6.74
CA LYS A 138 8.49 -7.79 -5.79
C LYS A 138 7.78 -8.21 -4.52
N PHE A 139 6.95 -9.24 -4.57
CA PHE A 139 6.20 -9.72 -3.42
C PHE A 139 7.11 -10.20 -2.28
N PRO A 140 8.16 -11.00 -2.50
CA PRO A 140 8.99 -11.51 -1.41
C PRO A 140 9.62 -10.40 -0.56
N ASP A 141 10.16 -9.35 -1.19
CA ASP A 141 10.81 -8.26 -0.47
C ASP A 141 9.80 -7.36 0.23
N THR A 142 8.66 -7.09 -0.42
CA THR A 142 7.55 -6.36 0.19
C THR A 142 7.00 -7.11 1.41
N TYR A 143 6.87 -8.43 1.30
CA TYR A 143 6.35 -9.29 2.36
C TYR A 143 7.31 -9.35 3.56
N LYS A 144 8.62 -9.48 3.33
CA LYS A 144 9.64 -9.43 4.40
C LYS A 144 9.53 -8.13 5.20
N VAL A 145 9.44 -6.99 4.52
CA VAL A 145 9.29 -5.68 5.20
C VAL A 145 7.98 -5.64 5.98
N GLY A 146 6.87 -6.11 5.38
CA GLY A 146 5.57 -6.12 6.04
C GLY A 146 5.54 -6.95 7.31
N VAL A 147 6.07 -8.17 7.27
CA VAL A 147 6.11 -9.08 8.43
C VAL A 147 6.97 -8.52 9.56
N CYS A 148 7.99 -7.72 9.27
CA CYS A 148 8.80 -7.06 10.31
C CYS A 148 8.13 -5.79 10.86
N VAL A 149 7.59 -4.94 9.97
CA VAL A 149 7.10 -3.60 10.34
C VAL A 149 5.74 -3.66 11.03
N TRP A 150 4.80 -4.47 10.54
CA TRP A 150 3.43 -4.49 11.06
C TRP A 150 3.34 -4.95 12.52
N PRO A 151 4.03 -6.01 12.98
CA PRO A 151 4.03 -6.38 14.39
C PRO A 151 4.59 -5.29 15.30
N ILE A 152 5.61 -4.54 14.86
CA ILE A 152 6.17 -3.43 15.64
C ILE A 152 5.14 -2.30 15.76
N ILE A 153 4.51 -1.92 14.64
CA ILE A 153 3.45 -0.90 14.62
C ILE A 153 2.29 -1.31 15.52
N GLN A 154 1.83 -2.57 15.44
CA GLN A 154 0.74 -3.07 16.27
C GLN A 154 1.13 -3.11 17.74
N THR A 155 2.37 -3.47 18.07
CA THR A 155 2.86 -3.44 19.45
C THR A 155 2.80 -2.03 20.00
N ILE A 156 3.36 -1.04 19.29
CA ILE A 156 3.29 0.39 19.68
C ILE A 156 1.82 0.84 19.83
N ASN A 157 0.96 0.46 18.89
CA ASN A 157 -0.46 0.81 18.90
C ASN A 157 -1.19 0.29 20.15
N PHE A 158 -0.86 -0.91 20.63
CA PHE A 158 -1.52 -1.50 21.80
C PHE A 158 -0.86 -1.14 23.13
N THR A 159 0.44 -0.84 23.16
CA THR A 159 1.17 -0.55 24.41
C THR A 159 1.32 0.94 24.71
N LEU A 160 1.57 1.78 23.70
CA LEU A 160 1.89 3.21 23.88
C LEU A 160 0.73 4.14 23.52
N ILE A 161 -0.12 3.74 22.55
CA ILE A 161 -1.20 4.60 22.05
C ILE A 161 -2.49 4.37 22.84
N ALA A 162 -3.03 5.47 23.40
CA ALA A 162 -4.32 5.47 24.07
C ALA A 162 -5.44 4.98 23.14
N GLU A 163 -6.43 4.27 23.68
CA GLU A 163 -7.46 3.56 22.91
C GLU A 163 -8.16 4.42 21.86
N HIS A 164 -8.50 5.67 22.20
CA HIS A 164 -9.15 6.62 21.29
C HIS A 164 -8.25 7.08 20.12
N ASN A 165 -6.93 7.01 20.27
CA ASN A 165 -5.93 7.41 19.27
C ASN A 165 -5.43 6.25 18.40
N ARG A 166 -5.80 5.01 18.69
CA ARG A 166 -5.33 3.82 17.95
C ARG A 166 -5.73 3.85 16.48
N VAL A 167 -6.99 4.22 16.20
CA VAL A 167 -7.50 4.29 14.83
C VAL A 167 -6.78 5.36 13.99
N PRO A 168 -6.64 6.62 14.47
CA PRO A 168 -5.82 7.62 13.80
C PRO A 168 -4.36 7.18 13.57
N PHE A 169 -3.71 6.61 14.58
CA PHE A 169 -2.32 6.14 14.47
C PHE A 169 -2.15 5.08 13.37
N VAL A 170 -2.97 4.03 13.40
CA VAL A 170 -2.94 2.97 12.38
C VAL A 170 -3.27 3.51 11.00
N SER A 171 -4.13 4.53 10.90
CA SER A 171 -4.46 5.18 9.62
C SER A 171 -3.25 5.89 9.01
N ILE A 172 -2.45 6.60 9.83
CA ILE A 172 -1.20 7.24 9.39
C ILE A 172 -0.19 6.17 8.94
N CYS A 173 0.00 5.11 9.74
CA CYS A 173 0.85 3.99 9.37
C CYS A 173 0.40 3.31 8.06
N SER A 174 -0.91 3.19 7.85
CA SER A 174 -1.48 2.62 6.63
C SER A 174 -1.23 3.51 5.41
N LEU A 175 -1.25 4.83 5.58
CA LEU A 175 -0.87 5.77 4.53
C LEU A 175 0.60 5.59 4.14
N LEU A 176 1.49 5.53 5.13
CA LEU A 176 2.93 5.26 4.91
C LEU A 176 3.15 3.93 4.20
N TRP A 177 2.45 2.87 4.63
CA TRP A 177 2.50 1.56 3.98
C TRP A 177 2.03 1.64 2.52
N THR A 178 0.97 2.39 2.24
CA THR A 178 0.44 2.52 0.88
C THR A 178 1.40 3.30 -0.02
N THR A 179 2.07 4.33 0.51
CA THR A 179 3.18 5.03 -0.16
C THR A 179 4.34 4.07 -0.45
N PHE A 180 4.71 3.23 0.52
CA PHE A 180 5.74 2.20 0.33
C PHE A 180 5.35 1.17 -0.74
N LEU A 181 4.10 0.72 -0.76
CA LEU A 181 3.58 -0.17 -1.80
C LEU A 181 3.65 0.47 -3.19
N ALA A 182 3.31 1.77 -3.30
CA ALA A 182 3.46 2.52 -4.54
C ALA A 182 4.93 2.61 -4.99
N TYR A 183 5.86 2.75 -4.06
CA TYR A 183 7.28 2.78 -4.34
C TYR A 183 7.78 1.40 -4.82
N MET A 184 7.46 0.34 -4.09
CA MET A 184 7.81 -1.04 -4.48
C MET A 184 7.21 -1.40 -5.84
N LYS A 185 5.99 -0.95 -6.12
CA LYS A 185 5.33 -1.14 -7.42
C LYS A 185 6.08 -0.43 -8.56
N GLN A 186 6.69 0.73 -8.33
CA GLN A 186 7.48 1.43 -9.36
C GLN A 186 8.92 0.93 -9.49
N ARG A 187 9.49 0.34 -8.44
CA ARG A 187 10.86 -0.17 -8.46
C ARG A 187 11.05 -1.24 -9.57
N PRO A 188 12.20 -1.26 -10.29
CA PRO A 188 12.55 -2.38 -11.17
C PRO A 188 12.57 -3.69 -10.38
N GLY A 189 12.09 -4.79 -10.98
CA GLY A 189 12.22 -6.11 -10.34
C GLY A 189 13.63 -6.66 -10.46
N HIS A 190 14.05 -7.52 -9.54
CA HIS A 190 15.39 -8.14 -9.49
C HIS A 190 15.86 -8.74 -10.83
N SER A 191 14.97 -9.35 -11.61
CA SER A 191 15.31 -9.89 -12.94
C SER A 191 15.76 -8.84 -13.97
N SER A 192 15.51 -7.56 -13.71
CA SER A 192 15.96 -6.44 -14.56
C SER A 192 17.33 -5.92 -14.13
N GLU A 193 17.69 -6.09 -12.85
CA GLU A 193 19.01 -5.72 -12.32
C GLU A 193 20.04 -6.80 -12.65
N GLU A 194 19.69 -8.09 -12.58
CA GLU A 194 20.58 -9.19 -13.00
C GLU A 194 20.88 -9.15 -14.50
N GLY A 195 19.88 -8.86 -15.36
CA GLY A 195 20.10 -8.66 -16.79
C GLY A 195 20.99 -7.44 -17.10
N ASN A 196 20.79 -6.32 -16.42
CA ASN A 196 21.65 -5.15 -16.58
C ASN A 196 23.08 -5.38 -16.05
N LEU A 197 23.24 -6.15 -14.97
CA LEU A 197 24.57 -6.49 -14.43
C LEU A 197 25.30 -7.47 -15.35
N GLU A 198 24.62 -8.47 -15.92
CA GLU A 198 25.21 -9.35 -16.93
C GLU A 198 25.55 -8.58 -18.22
N ASP A 199 24.68 -7.67 -18.68
CA ASP A 199 24.95 -6.83 -19.84
C ASP A 199 26.08 -5.81 -19.57
N GLU A 200 26.20 -5.24 -18.37
CA GLU A 200 27.29 -4.31 -17.99
C GLU A 200 28.63 -5.05 -17.74
N VAL A 201 28.58 -6.29 -17.27
CA VAL A 201 29.77 -7.17 -17.16
C VAL A 201 30.21 -7.65 -18.54
N THR A 202 29.27 -7.94 -19.46
CA THR A 202 29.57 -8.37 -20.84
C THR A 202 30.02 -7.20 -21.71
N ILE A 203 29.39 -6.04 -21.56
CA ILE A 203 29.79 -4.76 -22.18
C ILE A 203 30.76 -4.09 -21.22
N GLY A 204 31.97 -4.63 -21.10
CA GLY A 204 32.97 -4.21 -20.12
C GLY A 204 32.97 -2.70 -19.81
N SER A 205 33.02 -2.39 -18.50
CA SER A 205 33.00 -1.05 -17.90
C SER A 205 33.75 0.00 -18.74
N PRO A 206 33.26 1.26 -18.82
CA PRO A 206 33.93 2.35 -19.56
C PRO A 206 35.42 2.49 -19.24
N LYS A 207 35.83 2.23 -17.99
CA LYS A 207 37.23 2.23 -17.56
C LYS A 207 38.05 1.11 -18.20
N THR A 208 37.47 -0.06 -18.41
CA THR A 208 38.14 -1.21 -19.06
C THR A 208 38.40 -0.92 -20.54
N LYS A 209 37.45 -0.27 -21.22
CA LYS A 209 37.63 0.17 -22.62
C LYS A 209 38.72 1.23 -22.76
N GLU A 210 38.79 2.20 -21.85
CA GLU A 210 39.87 3.19 -21.82
C GLU A 210 41.24 2.54 -21.59
N ILE A 211 41.35 1.61 -20.64
CA ILE A 211 42.61 0.90 -20.36
C ILE A 211 43.06 0.06 -21.56
N GLU A 212 42.13 -0.57 -22.29
CA GLU A 212 42.46 -1.37 -23.46
C GLU A 212 42.86 -0.52 -24.68
N VAL A 213 42.22 0.63 -24.89
CA VAL A 213 42.62 1.62 -25.90
C VAL A 213 44.01 2.17 -25.58
N GLN A 214 44.28 2.54 -24.32
CA GLN A 214 45.59 3.02 -23.89
C GLN A 214 46.68 1.96 -24.07
N ARG A 215 46.38 0.68 -23.78
CA ARG A 215 47.31 -0.43 -24.04
C ARG A 215 47.60 -0.65 -25.52
N LYS A 216 46.59 -0.54 -26.39
CA LYS A 216 46.79 -0.66 -27.84
C LYS A 216 47.59 0.51 -28.41
N LEU A 217 47.38 1.73 -27.89
CA LEU A 217 48.15 2.91 -28.29
C LEU A 217 49.61 2.85 -27.82
N ALA A 218 49.89 2.24 -26.67
CA ALA A 218 51.26 2.07 -26.17
C ALA A 218 52.04 0.91 -26.86
N ALA A 219 51.36 0.09 -27.66
CA ALA A 219 51.93 -1.03 -28.40
C ALA A 219 52.19 -0.73 -29.89
N LEU A 220 51.89 0.50 -30.33
CA LEU A 220 52.27 1.07 -31.64
C LEU A 220 53.51 1.96 -31.47
#